data_AF-A0A962ULD7-F1
#
_entry.id   AF-A0A962ULD7-F1
#
_cell.length_a   1.000
_cell.length_b   1.000
_cell.length_c   1.000
_cell.angle_alpha   90.00
_cell.angle_beta   90.00
_cell.angle_gamma   90.00
#
_symmetry.space_group_name_H-M   'P 1'
#
loop_
_entity.id
_entity.type
_entity.pdbx_description
1 polymer ?
#
loop_
_entity_poly.entity_id
_entity_poly.type
_entity_poly.pdbx_seq_one_letter_code
_entity_poly.pdbx_strand_id
1 'polypeptide(L)' 'MHVISQKRIWEAKERYKESASALDVWYRIAKASTFENFAQLKAAFPSVDKVGDQYVFDVGGNKLRIIAKVEFR' A
#
# COMPACT_ATOMS: atom_id res chain seq x y z
N MET A 1 11.17 2.20 -0.32
CA MET A 1 10.56 1.04 -0.98
C MET A 1 10.33 1.45 -2.42
N HIS A 2 10.78 0.64 -3.37
CA HIS A 2 10.65 0.97 -4.78
C HIS A 2 9.34 0.38 -5.33
N VAL A 3 8.38 1.25 -5.68
CA VAL A 3 7.09 0.80 -6.23
C VAL A 3 7.27 0.46 -7.71
N ILE A 4 7.34 -0.85 -8.01
CA ILE A 4 7.61 -1.38 -9.35
C ILE A 4 6.49 -1.02 -10.34
N SER A 5 5.22 -1.22 -9.96
CA SER A 5 4.07 -0.91 -10.83
C SER A 5 3.06 -0.02 -10.12
N GLN A 6 2.72 1.09 -10.77
CA GLN A 6 1.80 2.11 -10.25
C GLN A 6 0.45 2.07 -10.98
N LYS A 7 0.37 1.35 -12.11
CA LYS A 7 -0.79 1.29 -12.99
C LYS A 7 -2.06 0.93 -12.23
N ARG A 8 -2.00 -0.08 -11.35
CA ARG A 8 -3.15 -0.53 -10.54
C ARG A 8 -3.65 0.53 -9.56
N ILE A 9 -2.75 1.36 -9.02
CA ILE A 9 -3.14 2.46 -8.13
C ILE A 9 -3.88 3.54 -8.93
N TRP A 10 -3.40 3.88 -10.13
CA TRP A 10 -4.04 4.88 -11.00
C TRP A 10 -5.40 4.42 -11.52
N GLU A 11 -5.51 3.19 -12.00
CA GLU A 11 -6.79 2.58 -12.39
C GLU A 11 -7.78 2.56 -11.21
N ALA A 12 -7.30 2.24 -9.99
CA ALA A 12 -8.14 2.28 -8.80
C ALA A 12 -8.58 3.71 -8.42
N LYS A 13 -7.73 4.73 -8.59
CA LYS A 13 -8.12 6.14 -8.39
C LYS A 13 -9.16 6.59 -9.40
N GLU A 14 -9.10 6.09 -10.64
CA GLU A 14 -10.08 6.40 -11.66
C GLU A 14 -11.42 5.72 -11.38
N ARG A 15 -11.38 4.45 -10.95
CA ARG A 15 -12.57 3.65 -10.68
C ARG A 15 -13.27 4.01 -9.37
N TYR A 16 -12.51 4.32 -8.32
CA TYR A 16 -13.00 4.57 -6.95
C TYR A 16 -12.62 5.99 -6.51
N LYS A 17 -13.34 6.98 -7.05
CA LYS A 17 -13.05 8.40 -6.83
C LYS A 17 -13.08 8.79 -5.36
N GLU A 18 -13.96 8.19 -4.57
CA GLU A 18 -14.09 8.39 -3.13
C GLU A 18 -12.88 7.90 -2.33
N SER A 19 -12.07 6.99 -2.90
CA SER A 19 -10.85 6.47 -2.28
C SER A 19 -9.57 7.02 -2.93
N ALA A 20 -9.69 7.91 -3.93
CA ALA A 20 -8.56 8.36 -4.72
C ALA A 20 -7.49 9.10 -3.91
N SER A 21 -7.91 9.90 -2.92
CA SER A 21 -7.00 10.58 -2.00
C SER A 21 -6.24 9.60 -1.10
N ALA A 22 -6.93 8.58 -0.58
CA ALA A 22 -6.32 7.56 0.26
C ALA A 22 -5.30 6.70 -0.51
N LEU A 23 -5.62 6.35 -1.76
CA LEU A 23 -4.69 5.68 -2.68
C LEU A 23 -3.44 6.53 -2.96
N ASP A 24 -3.61 7.85 -3.10
CA ASP A 24 -2.50 8.79 -3.31
C ASP A 24 -1.59 8.88 -2.07
N VAL A 25 -2.18 9.00 -0.88
CA VAL A 25 -1.45 9.02 0.40
C VAL A 25 -0.67 7.72 0.59
N TRP A 26 -1.31 6.56 0.37
CA TRP A 26 -0.63 5.27 0.45
C TRP A 26 0.58 5.22 -0.49
N TYR A 27 0.42 5.63 -1.74
CA TYR A 27 1.50 5.63 -2.74
C TYR A 27 2.66 6.54 -2.35
N ARG A 28 2.38 7.74 -1.81
CA ARG A 28 3.42 8.67 -1.36
C ARG A 28 4.23 8.10 -0.19
N ILE A 29 3.58 7.54 0.82
CA ILE A 29 4.26 6.92 1.96
C ILE A 29 5.11 5.74 1.48
N ALA A 30 4.51 4.85 0.69
CA ALA A 30 5.18 3.70 0.11
C ALA A 30 6.44 4.09 -0.68
N LYS A 31 6.38 5.15 -1.48
CA LYS A 31 7.51 5.62 -2.30
C LYS A 31 8.59 6.33 -1.50
N ALA A 32 8.21 7.09 -0.46
CA ALA A 32 9.14 7.90 0.33
C ALA A 32 9.88 7.12 1.42
N SER A 33 9.30 6.02 1.91
CA SER A 33 9.84 5.28 3.06
C SER A 33 10.60 4.04 2.64
N THR A 34 11.72 3.72 3.30
CA THR A 34 12.40 2.42 3.20
C THR A 34 12.04 1.59 4.42
N PHE A 35 11.71 0.32 4.20
CA PHE A 35 11.34 -0.61 5.26
C PHE A 35 12.33 -1.77 5.25
N GLU A 36 13.01 -1.96 6.38
CA GLU A 36 14.00 -3.03 6.57
C GLU A 36 13.32 -4.35 7.00
N ASN A 37 12.09 -4.29 7.51
CA ASN A 37 11.34 -5.47 7.94
C ASN A 37 9.85 -5.17 8.06
N PHE A 38 9.08 -6.24 8.33
CA PHE A 38 7.63 -6.15 8.50
C PHE A 38 7.22 -5.26 9.69
N ALA A 39 8.00 -5.20 10.77
CA ALA A 39 7.65 -4.37 11.92
C ALA A 39 7.66 -2.87 11.56
N GLN A 40 8.65 -2.42 10.79
CA GLN A 40 8.68 -1.05 10.27
C GLN A 40 7.52 -0.77 9.30
N LEU A 41 7.21 -1.73 8.43
CA LEU A 41 6.05 -1.61 7.53
C LEU A 41 4.74 -1.49 8.32
N LYS A 42 4.55 -2.32 9.36
CA LYS A 42 3.38 -2.29 10.26
C LYS A 42 3.30 -1.01 11.07
N ALA A 43 4.43 -0.41 11.44
CA ALA A 43 4.44 0.89 12.10
C ALA A 43 3.92 2.02 11.18
N ALA A 44 4.27 2.00 9.89
CA ALA A 44 3.78 2.97 8.91
C ALA A 44 2.34 2.69 8.44
N PHE A 45 1.97 1.41 8.39
CA PHE A 45 0.64 0.94 7.98
C PHE A 45 0.09 -0.02 9.04
N PRO A 46 -0.53 0.48 10.13
CA PRO A 46 -0.95 -0.36 11.27
C PRO A 46 -1.93 -1.48 10.91
N SER A 47 -2.72 -1.32 9.86
CA SER A 47 -3.65 -2.33 9.35
C SER A 47 -3.03 -3.29 8.32
N VAL A 48 -1.73 -3.22 8.04
CA VAL A 48 -1.13 -4.15 7.06
C VAL A 48 -1.06 -5.57 7.60
N ASP A 49 -1.57 -6.53 6.85
CA ASP A 49 -1.52 -7.94 7.20
C ASP A 49 -0.63 -8.72 6.23
N LYS A 50 -0.05 -9.82 6.69
CA LYS A 50 0.71 -10.76 5.85
C LYS A 50 -0.16 -11.97 5.54
N VAL A 51 -0.38 -12.24 4.26
CA VAL A 51 -1.15 -13.39 3.76
C VAL A 51 -0.26 -14.17 2.81
N GLY A 52 0.33 -15.27 3.30
CA GLY A 52 1.38 -15.99 2.57
C GLY A 52 2.57 -15.08 2.27
N ASP A 53 2.92 -14.95 0.99
CA ASP A 53 4.04 -14.12 0.52
C ASP A 53 3.63 -12.68 0.16
N GLN A 54 2.40 -12.30 0.47
CA GLN A 54 1.83 -10.99 0.13
C GLN A 54 1.49 -10.18 1.38
N TYR A 55 1.51 -8.86 1.21
CA TYR A 55 1.11 -7.88 2.21
C TYR A 55 -0.16 -7.17 1.73
N VAL A 56 -1.15 -7.11 2.61
CA VAL A 56 -2.49 -6.58 2.36
C VAL A 56 -2.66 -5.30 3.15
N PHE A 57 -2.91 -4.18 2.47
CA PHE A 57 -3.07 -2.87 3.08
C PHE A 57 -4.52 -2.40 2.97
N ASP A 58 -5.10 -1.95 4.07
CA ASP A 58 -6.40 -1.30 4.07
C ASP A 58 -6.30 0.14 3.57
N VAL A 59 -7.19 0.54 2.65
CA VAL A 59 -7.20 1.88 2.06
C VAL A 59 -8.61 2.47 2.04
N GLY A 60 -8.71 3.79 2.22
CA GLY A 60 -9.96 4.53 2.04
C GLY A 60 -10.99 4.30 3.15
N GLY A 61 -10.56 4.07 4.38
CA GLY A 61 -11.46 3.72 5.48
C GLY A 61 -12.01 2.31 5.34
N ASN A 62 -11.12 1.34 5.10
CA ASN A 62 -11.43 -0.08 4.94
C ASN A 62 -12.22 -0.43 3.64
N LYS A 63 -12.39 0.50 2.71
CA LYS A 63 -13.17 0.30 1.46
C LYS A 63 -12.43 -0.51 0.40
N LEU A 64 -11.10 -0.42 0.38
CA LEU A 64 -10.25 -1.07 -0.62
C LEU A 64 -9.10 -1.83 0.05
N ARG A 65 -8.50 -2.74 -0.74
CA ARG A 65 -7.25 -3.41 -0.42
C ARG A 65 -6.22 -3.19 -1.51
N ILE A 66 -5.01 -2.85 -1.09
CA ILE A 66 -3.83 -3.00 -1.94
C ILE A 66 -3.15 -4.29 -1.52
N ILE A 67 -2.90 -5.18 -2.48
CA ILE A 67 -2.19 -6.43 -2.26
C ILE A 67 -0.87 -6.31 -3.01
N ALA A 68 0.24 -6.43 -2.29
CA ALA A 68 1.57 -6.27 -2.86
C ALA A 68 2.55 -7.30 -2.29
N LYS A 69 3.46 -7.78 -3.13
CA LYS A 69 4.69 -8.42 -2.64
C LYS A 69 5.64 -7.30 -2.22
N VAL A 70 6.18 -7.40 -1.01
CA VAL A 70 7.19 -6.47 -0.48
C VAL A 70 8.46 -7.26 -0.25
N GLU A 71 9.52 -6.82 -0.92
CA GLU A 71 10.88 -7.31 -0.67
C GLU A 71 11.56 -6.27 0.22
N PHE A 72 11.81 -6.67 1.47
CA PHE A 72 12.54 -5.84 2.42
C PHE A 72 14.04 -5.82 2.05
N ARG A 73 14.73 -4.78 2.51
CA ARG A 73 16.18 -4.70 2.35
C ARG A 73 16.92 -5.74 3.19
#